data_AF-A0A354Z5X9-F1
#
_entry.id   AF-A0A354Z5X9-F1
#
_cell.length_a   1.000
_cell.length_b   1.000
_cell.length_c   1.000
_cell.angle_alpha   90.00
_cell.angle_beta   90.00
_cell.angle_gamma   90.00
#
_symmetry.space_group_name_H-M   'P 1'
#
loop_
_entity.id
_entity.type
_entity.pdbx_description
1 polymer ?
#
loop_
_entity_poly.entity_id
_entity_poly.type
_entity_poly.pdbx_seq_one_letter_code
_entity_poly.pdbx_strand_id
1 'polypeptide(L)'
;MLERIIRTVIAHRWLVLLSILGLSGLGAWNYRHLAIDAVPDITNVQVQINTEAPGYSPLESEQRITYPIETALAGLARLDHTRSISRYGLSQVTAVFEDDTDIYFAR
;
A
#
# COMPACT_ATOMS: atom_id res chain seq x y z
N MET A 1 26.56 -37.76 10.13
CA MET A 1 25.78 -36.62 10.65
C MET A 1 24.27 -36.86 10.54
N LEU A 2 23.75 -37.10 9.34
CA LEU A 2 22.32 -37.37 9.09
C LEU A 2 21.79 -38.55 9.91
N GLU A 3 22.56 -39.64 9.97
CA GLU A 3 22.23 -40.82 10.77
C GLU A 3 22.10 -40.51 12.28
N ARG A 4 22.91 -39.57 12.80
CA ARG A 4 22.84 -39.10 14.19
C ARG A 4 21.57 -38.29 14.43
N ILE A 5 21.16 -37.46 13.47
CA ILE A 5 19.91 -36.68 13.52
C ILE A 5 18.72 -37.64 13.53
N ILE A 6 18.67 -38.58 12.59
CA ILE A 6 17.59 -39.57 12.49
C ILE A 6 17.49 -40.40 13.78
N ARG A 7 18.61 -40.89 14.30
CA ARG A 7 18.63 -41.65 15.56
C ARG A 7 18.11 -40.81 16.73
N THR A 8 18.45 -39.52 16.79
CA THR A 8 17.99 -38.61 17.85
C THR A 8 16.50 -38.30 17.75
N VAL A 9 16.00 -38.12 16.51
CA VAL A 9 14.57 -37.92 16.20
C VAL A 9 13.75 -39.15 16.57
N ILE A 10 14.23 -40.36 16.24
CA ILE A 10 13.55 -41.62 16.61
C ILE A 10 13.56 -41.82 18.13
N ALA A 11 14.68 -41.54 18.81
CA ALA A 11 14.79 -41.66 20.26
C ALA A 11 13.81 -40.73 20.99
N HIS A 12 13.62 -39.51 20.49
CA HIS A 12 12.73 -38.49 21.07
C HIS A 12 11.41 -38.34 20.30
N ARG A 13 10.90 -39.42 19.70
CA ARG A 13 9.70 -39.41 18.84
C ARG A 13 8.50 -38.68 19.42
N TRP A 14 8.26 -38.76 20.72
CA TRP A 14 7.15 -38.06 21.38
C TRP A 14 7.31 -36.54 21.37
N LEU A 15 8.51 -36.05 21.64
CA LEU A 15 8.82 -34.62 21.57
C LEU A 15 8.68 -34.11 20.14
N VAL A 16 9.14 -34.90 19.16
CA VAL A 16 9.01 -34.58 17.73
C VAL A 16 7.53 -34.53 17.33
N LEU A 17 6.72 -35.53 17.71
CA LEU A 17 5.29 -35.57 17.41
C LEU A 17 4.53 -34.39 18.03
N LEU A 18 4.81 -34.05 19.30
CA LEU A 18 4.22 -32.89 19.96
C LEU A 18 4.64 -31.58 19.29
N SER A 19 5.90 -31.47 18.88
CA SER A 19 6.39 -30.28 18.16
C SER A 19 5.71 -30.12 16.81
N ILE A 20 5.51 -31.22 16.07
CA ILE A 20 4.78 -31.23 14.80
C ILE A 20 3.33 -30.84 15.04
N LEU A 21 2.66 -31.44 16.03
CA LEU A 21 1.26 -31.12 16.36
C LEU A 21 1.10 -29.63 16.73
N GLY A 22 2.03 -29.10 17.52
CA GLY A 22 2.05 -27.68 17.89
C GLY A 22 2.26 -26.77 16.68
N LEU A 23 3.22 -27.08 15.81
CA LEU A 23 3.46 -26.35 14.56
C LEU A 23 2.26 -26.43 13.61
N SER A 24 1.63 -27.59 13.48
CA SER A 24 0.41 -27.75 12.67
C SER A 24 -0.75 -26.94 13.23
N GLY A 25 -0.93 -26.92 14.55
CA GLY A 25 -1.95 -26.10 15.22
C GLY A 25 -1.70 -24.60 15.00
N LEU A 26 -0.46 -24.15 15.17
CA LEU A 26 -0.05 -22.77 14.92
C LEU A 26 -0.21 -22.39 13.44
N GLY A 27 0.13 -23.29 12.52
CA GLY A 27 -0.07 -23.12 11.09
C GLY A 27 -1.55 -22.99 10.72
N ALA A 28 -2.41 -23.87 11.26
CA ALA A 28 -3.85 -23.80 11.05
C ALA A 28 -4.48 -22.52 11.63
N TRP A 29 -3.97 -22.05 12.78
CA TRP A 29 -4.39 -20.78 13.36
C TRP A 29 -3.99 -19.60 12.46
N ASN A 30 -2.73 -19.52 12.05
CA ASN A 30 -2.27 -18.45 11.14
C ASN A 30 -2.99 -18.48 9.78
N TYR A 31 -3.22 -19.67 9.22
CA TYR A 31 -3.96 -19.81 7.96
C TYR A 31 -5.35 -19.18 8.01
N ARG A 32 -6.03 -19.26 9.16
CA ARG A 32 -7.35 -18.61 9.35
C ARG A 32 -7.28 -17.10 9.56
N HIS A 33 -6.13 -16.56 9.94
CA HIS A 33 -5.93 -15.14 10.21
C HIS A 33 -5.17 -14.42 9.10
N LEU A 34 -4.66 -15.15 8.11
CA LEU A 34 -4.02 -14.56 6.95
C LEU A 34 -5.09 -13.78 6.17
N ALA A 35 -4.90 -12.48 6.05
CA ALA A 35 -5.72 -11.66 5.17
C ALA A 35 -5.45 -12.09 3.73
N ILE A 36 -6.41 -12.81 3.14
CA ILE A 36 -6.35 -13.22 1.74
C ILE A 36 -7.17 -12.21 0.96
N ASP A 37 -6.54 -11.59 -0.03
CA ASP A 37 -7.24 -10.81 -1.04
C ASP A 37 -7.38 -11.65 -2.32
N ALA A 38 -8.49 -11.44 -3.04
CA ALA A 38 -8.79 -12.16 -4.27
C ALA A 38 -7.90 -11.70 -5.44
N VAL A 39 -7.37 -10.48 -5.36
CA VAL A 39 -6.52 -9.87 -6.38
C VAL A 39 -5.29 -9.24 -5.75
N PRO A 40 -4.13 -9.26 -6.45
CA PRO A 40 -3.01 -8.45 -6.02
C PRO A 40 -3.37 -6.97 -6.13
N ASP A 41 -2.86 -6.17 -5.18
CA ASP A 41 -2.96 -4.72 -5.29
C ASP A 41 -2.10 -4.24 -6.48
N ILE A 42 -2.75 -3.60 -7.43
CA ILE A 42 -2.15 -3.01 -8.64
C ILE A 42 -2.32 -1.48 -8.63
N THR A 43 -2.72 -0.91 -7.49
CA THR A 43 -2.92 0.53 -7.38
C THR A 43 -1.58 1.23 -7.14
N ASN A 44 -1.40 2.34 -7.84
CA ASN A 44 -0.21 3.18 -7.69
C ASN A 44 -0.27 3.92 -6.35
N VAL A 45 0.89 4.34 -5.83
CA VAL A 45 0.94 5.24 -4.68
C VAL A 45 0.50 6.63 -5.12
N GLN A 46 -0.70 7.05 -4.70
CA GLN A 46 -1.28 8.33 -5.11
C GLN A 46 -1.87 9.11 -3.94
N VAL A 47 -1.69 10.42 -3.96
CA VAL A 47 -2.30 11.36 -3.01
C VAL A 47 -3.24 12.29 -3.76
N GLN A 48 -4.49 12.32 -3.31
CA GLN A 48 -5.53 13.16 -3.91
C GLN A 48 -5.83 14.36 -3.02
N ILE A 49 -5.70 15.55 -3.62
CA ILE A 49 -5.93 16.85 -3.01
C ILE A 49 -7.23 17.40 -3.63
N ASN A 50 -8.29 17.39 -2.84
CA ASN A 50 -9.60 17.93 -3.24
C ASN A 50 -9.79 19.30 -2.61
N THR A 51 -9.98 20.32 -3.45
CA THR A 51 -10.22 21.70 -3.02
C THR A 51 -11.58 22.17 -3.50
N GLU A 52 -12.43 22.62 -2.57
CA GLU A 52 -13.72 23.21 -2.90
C GLU A 52 -13.55 24.62 -3.44
N ALA A 53 -14.22 24.92 -4.55
CA ALA A 53 -14.08 26.17 -5.30
C ALA A 53 -15.47 26.78 -5.62
N PRO A 54 -16.33 27.04 -4.62
CA PRO A 54 -17.71 27.44 -4.85
C PRO A 54 -17.78 28.76 -5.62
N GLY A 55 -18.58 28.78 -6.68
CA GLY A 55 -18.78 29.97 -7.51
C GLY A 55 -17.69 30.22 -8.57
N TYR A 56 -16.62 29.44 -8.60
CA TYR A 56 -15.64 29.50 -9.69
C TYR A 56 -16.08 28.64 -10.88
N SER A 57 -15.95 29.21 -12.07
CA SER A 57 -16.00 28.46 -13.33
C SER A 57 -14.81 27.50 -13.43
N PRO A 58 -14.88 26.44 -14.27
CA PRO A 58 -13.76 25.52 -14.46
C PRO A 58 -12.45 26.21 -14.82
N LEU A 59 -12.50 27.28 -15.62
CA LEU A 59 -11.33 28.06 -16.01
C LEU A 59 -10.73 28.85 -14.82
N GLU A 60 -11.58 29.45 -13.99
CA GLU A 60 -11.11 30.17 -12.80
C GLU A 60 -10.55 29.23 -11.75
N SER A 61 -11.19 28.06 -11.56
CA SER A 61 -10.69 26.99 -10.69
C SER A 61 -9.31 26.51 -11.15
N GLU A 62 -9.14 26.31 -12.46
CA GLU A 62 -7.87 25.93 -13.06
C GLU A 62 -6.77 26.97 -12.78
N GLN A 63 -7.02 28.23 -13.15
CA GLN A 63 -6.02 29.29 -13.08
C GLN A 63 -5.66 29.70 -11.64
N ARG A 64 -6.63 29.67 -10.72
CA ARG A 64 -6.45 30.21 -9.36
C ARG A 64 -6.17 29.17 -8.31
N ILE A 65 -6.53 27.90 -8.54
CA ILE A 65 -6.42 26.84 -7.54
C ILE A 65 -5.56 25.70 -8.10
N THR A 66 -6.00 25.05 -9.16
CA THR A 66 -5.36 23.84 -9.69
C THR A 66 -3.92 24.10 -10.10
N TYR A 67 -3.68 25.12 -10.92
CA TYR A 67 -2.36 25.42 -11.48
C TYR A 67 -1.32 25.81 -10.39
N PRO A 68 -1.64 26.66 -9.40
CA PRO A 68 -0.76 26.88 -8.26
C PRO A 68 -0.45 25.62 -7.46
N ILE A 69 -1.44 24.74 -7.23
CA ILE A 69 -1.24 23.48 -6.51
C ILE A 69 -0.29 22.57 -7.28
N GLU A 70 -0.52 22.36 -8.58
CA GLU A 70 0.37 21.55 -9.42
C GLU A 70 1.80 22.10 -9.44
N THR A 71 1.94 23.43 -9.55
CA THR A 71 3.24 24.08 -9.55
C THR A 71 3.96 23.93 -8.21
N ALA A 72 3.23 23.94 -7.09
CA ALA A 72 3.80 23.73 -5.76
C ALA A 72 4.20 22.26 -5.52
N LEU A 73 3.51 21.30 -6.16
CA LEU A 73 3.86 19.88 -6.13
C LEU A 73 5.02 19.55 -7.08
N ALA A 74 5.23 20.36 -8.12
CA ALA A 74 6.32 20.18 -9.06
C ALA A 74 7.67 20.24 -8.34
N GLY A 75 8.39 19.11 -8.33
CA GLY A 75 9.68 18.97 -7.66
C GLY A 75 9.65 18.19 -6.35
N LEU A 76 8.49 17.65 -5.94
CA LEU A 76 8.45 16.64 -4.89
C LEU A 76 9.30 15.41 -5.28
N ALA A 77 10.03 14.88 -4.30
CA ALA A 77 10.85 13.69 -4.51
C ALA A 77 9.96 12.47 -4.82
N ARG A 78 10.36 11.65 -5.79
CA ARG A 78 9.66 10.43 -6.22
C ARG A 78 8.27 10.66 -6.81
N LEU A 79 7.97 11.90 -7.18
CA LEU A 79 6.77 12.23 -7.96
C LEU A 79 7.00 11.78 -9.40
N ASP A 80 6.16 10.87 -9.90
CA ASP A 80 6.20 10.41 -11.28
C ASP A 80 5.43 11.38 -12.18
N HIS A 81 4.15 11.62 -11.86
CA HIS A 81 3.32 12.58 -12.59
C HIS A 81 2.16 13.13 -11.75
N THR A 82 1.64 14.29 -12.16
CA THR A 82 0.42 14.89 -11.60
C THR A 82 -0.72 14.82 -12.59
N ARG A 83 -1.94 14.65 -12.08
CA ARG A 83 -3.17 14.70 -12.87
C ARG A 83 -4.18 15.57 -12.16
N SER A 84 -4.76 16.53 -12.86
CA SER A 84 -5.79 17.39 -12.33
C SER A 84 -7.12 17.32 -13.07
N ILE A 85 -8.18 17.71 -12.36
CA ILE A 85 -9.54 17.86 -12.86
C ILE A 85 -10.12 19.14 -12.26
N SER A 86 -10.42 20.11 -13.12
CA SER A 86 -11.09 21.36 -12.76
C SER A 86 -12.55 21.35 -13.22
N ARG A 87 -13.48 21.43 -12.28
CA ARG A 87 -14.93 21.44 -12.50
C ARG A 87 -15.58 22.62 -11.77
N TYR A 88 -16.84 22.91 -12.10
CA TYR A 88 -17.61 23.89 -11.34
C TYR A 88 -17.64 23.49 -9.86
N GLY A 89 -17.17 24.39 -8.99
CA GLY A 89 -17.18 24.13 -7.56
C GLY A 89 -16.06 23.23 -7.04
N LEU A 90 -15.19 22.67 -7.90
CA LEU A 90 -14.22 21.65 -7.51
C LEU A 90 -12.90 21.77 -8.29
N SER A 91 -11.79 21.75 -7.56
CA SER A 91 -10.45 21.46 -8.09
C SER A 91 -9.96 20.17 -7.44
N GLN A 92 -9.56 19.19 -8.26
CA GLN A 92 -8.99 17.93 -7.80
C GLN A 92 -7.61 17.77 -8.43
N VAL A 93 -6.58 17.61 -7.60
CA VAL A 93 -5.21 17.32 -8.04
C VAL A 93 -4.80 15.97 -7.46
N THR A 94 -4.32 15.07 -8.30
CA THR A 94 -3.81 13.75 -7.93
C THR A 94 -2.33 13.70 -8.23
N ALA A 95 -1.51 13.54 -7.19
CA ALA A 95 -0.08 13.31 -7.30
C ALA A 95 0.17 11.80 -7.29
N VAL A 96 0.82 11.29 -8.33
CA VAL A 96 1.20 9.87 -8.45
C VAL A 96 2.71 9.75 -8.21
N PHE A 97 3.08 8.88 -7.28
CA PHE A 97 4.45 8.61 -6.89
C PHE A 97 4.93 7.27 -7.47
N GLU A 98 6.24 7.06 -7.45
CA GLU A 98 6.87 5.78 -7.79
C GLU A 98 6.36 4.66 -6.85
N ASP A 99 6.20 3.44 -7.38
CA ASP A 99 5.54 2.31 -6.70
C ASP A 99 6.15 1.90 -5.35
N ASP A 100 7.46 2.12 -5.14
CA ASP A 100 8.17 1.77 -3.90
C ASP A 100 8.21 2.93 -2.88
N THR A 101 7.39 3.96 -3.09
CA THR A 101 7.29 5.11 -2.19
C THR A 101 6.39 4.78 -1.01
N ASP A 102 6.88 5.01 0.21
CA ASP A 102 6.05 4.91 1.41
C ASP A 102 4.86 5.90 1.33
N ILE A 103 3.64 5.38 1.49
CA ILE A 103 2.40 6.16 1.49
C ILE A 103 2.44 7.26 2.55
N TYR A 104 3.12 7.06 3.68
CA TYR A 104 3.27 8.08 4.72
C TYR A 104 4.27 9.17 4.35
N PHE A 105 5.27 8.86 3.52
CA PHE A 105 6.19 9.86 2.96
C PHE A 105 5.52 10.67 1.84
N ALA A 106 4.63 10.05 1.09
CA ALA A 106 3.90 10.68 -0.01
C ALA A 106 2.82 11.68 0.45
N ARG A 107 2.40 11.64 1.73
CA ARG A 107 1.32 12.46 2.31
C ARG A 107 1.76 13.86 2.76
#